data_AF-A0A7Y8LNU1-F1
#
_entry.id   AF-A0A7Y8LNU1-F1
#
_cell.length_a   1.000
_cell.length_b   1.000
_cell.length_c   1.000
_cell.angle_alpha   90.00
_cell.angle_beta   90.00
_cell.angle_gamma   90.00
#
_symmetry.space_group_name_H-M   'P 1'
#
loop_
_entity.id
_entity.type
_entity.pdbx_description
1 polymer ?
#
loop_
_entity_poly.entity_id
_entity_poly.type
_entity_poly.pdbx_seq_one_letter_code
_entity_poly.pdbx_strand_id
1 'polypeptide(L)'
;MLRSQKGFTLIELVIIIVILGILAAVAIPTYIDLKTDAANATAKGVLGALSSANAILFAERIVRPTLGTTYSYTDIVGSANISGVDATGIGTNTFTCSVGGRTYTYTLSTQTVYVPTTPATITGSGW
;
A
#
# COMPACT_ATOMS: atom_id res chain seq x y z
N MET A 1 -25.65 54.49 17.91
CA MET A 1 -24.50 53.94 18.66
C MET A 1 -23.52 53.33 17.67
N LEU A 2 -22.38 53.98 17.38
CA LEU A 2 -21.36 53.40 16.51
C LEU A 2 -20.55 52.37 17.31
N ARG A 3 -20.58 51.10 16.89
CA ARG A 3 -19.71 50.05 17.41
C ARG A 3 -18.28 50.33 16.96
N SER A 4 -17.35 50.44 17.90
CA SER A 4 -15.92 50.52 17.62
C SER A 4 -15.45 49.18 17.04
N GLN A 5 -15.22 49.12 15.73
CA GLN A 5 -14.53 48.00 15.09
C GLN A 5 -13.05 48.06 15.52
N LYS A 6 -12.64 47.18 16.45
CA LYS A 6 -11.22 46.98 16.75
C LYS A 6 -10.62 46.17 15.60
N GLY A 7 -9.80 46.83 14.77
CA GLY A 7 -8.98 46.14 13.77
C GLY A 7 -7.84 45.35 14.43
N PHE A 8 -7.38 44.30 13.75
CA PHE A 8 -6.18 43.55 14.14
C PHE A 8 -4.93 44.43 14.01
N THR A 9 -3.99 44.32 14.95
CA THR A 9 -2.70 45.01 14.85
C THR A 9 -1.74 44.25 13.92
N LEU A 10 -0.82 44.99 13.28
CA LEU A 10 0.21 44.37 12.46
C LEU A 10 1.12 43.45 13.28
N ILE A 11 1.39 43.78 14.55
CA ILE A 11 2.21 42.95 15.43
C ILE A 11 1.52 41.61 15.73
N GLU A 12 0.20 41.59 15.92
CA GLU A 12 -0.54 40.34 16.12
C GLU A 12 -0.38 39.43 14.90
N LEU A 13 -0.57 39.96 13.68
CA LEU A 13 -0.41 39.17 12.46
C LEU A 13 1.01 38.60 12.32
N VAL A 14 2.04 39.39 12.63
CA VAL A 14 3.45 38.97 12.54
C VAL A 14 3.77 37.87 13.56
N ILE A 15 3.31 38.00 14.80
CA ILE A 15 3.56 36.97 15.82
C ILE A 15 2.87 35.65 15.45
N ILE A 16 1.67 35.72 14.87
CA ILE A 16 0.92 34.52 14.46
C ILE A 16 1.64 33.75 13.37
N ILE A 17 2.15 34.42 12.32
CA ILE A 17 2.89 33.74 11.26
C ILE A 17 4.22 33.16 11.77
N VAL A 18 4.87 33.82 12.75
CA VAL A 18 6.09 33.30 13.39
C VAL A 18 5.79 32.02 14.17
N ILE A 19 4.73 32.00 14.98
CA ILE A 19 4.33 30.81 15.75
C ILE A 19 3.93 29.67 14.79
N LEU A 20 3.12 29.95 13.77
CA LEU A 20 2.75 28.96 12.75
C LEU A 20 3.98 28.44 11.98
N GLY A 21 4.97 29.29 11.72
CA GLY A 21 6.24 28.90 11.10
C GLY A 21 7.04 27.91 11.94
N ILE A 22 7.15 28.15 13.25
CA ILE A 22 7.85 27.23 14.17
C ILE A 22 7.11 25.89 14.26
N LEU A 23 5.78 25.93 14.42
CA LEU A 23 4.97 24.71 14.49
C LEU A 23 5.07 23.91 13.18
N ALA A 24 5.02 24.58 12.03
CA ALA A 24 5.16 23.94 10.73
C ALA A 24 6.56 23.30 10.55
N ALA A 25 7.63 23.99 10.97
CA ALA A 25 9.00 23.48 10.85
C ALA A 25 9.21 22.16 11.59
N VAL A 26 8.55 21.96 12.74
CA VAL A 26 8.64 20.72 13.53
C VAL A 26 7.63 19.67 13.07
N ALA A 27 6.41 20.08 12.72
CA ALA A 27 5.33 19.14 12.40
C ALA A 27 5.44 18.53 11.00
N ILE A 28 5.93 19.28 10.00
CA ILE A 28 5.99 18.81 8.61
C ILE A 28 6.89 17.57 8.44
N PRO A 29 8.13 17.51 8.97
CA PRO A 29 8.98 16.34 8.83
C PRO A 29 8.31 15.08 9.40
N THR A 30 7.81 15.16 10.64
CA THR A 30 7.14 14.03 11.30
C THR A 30 5.88 13.59 10.56
N TYR A 31 5.11 14.53 9.98
CA TYR A 31 3.94 14.19 9.18
C TYR A 31 4.30 13.40 7.90
N ILE A 32 5.41 13.76 7.23
CA ILE A 32 5.90 13.05 6.05
C ILE A 32 6.36 11.62 6.40
N ASP A 33 7.06 11.47 7.53
CA ASP A 33 7.50 10.16 8.01
C ASP A 33 6.29 9.27 8.34
N LEU A 34 5.32 9.78 9.10
CA LEU A 34 4.09 9.06 9.44
C LEU A 34 3.31 8.63 8.19
N LYS A 35 3.24 9.48 7.16
CA LYS A 35 2.60 9.12 5.89
C LYS A 35 3.34 7.98 5.19
N THR A 36 4.67 7.99 5.23
CA THR A 36 5.51 6.93 4.64
C THR A 36 5.34 5.61 5.39
N ASP A 37 5.34 5.65 6.72
CA ASP A 37 5.14 4.47 7.55
C ASP A 37 3.75 3.87 7.38
N ALA A 38 2.71 4.71 7.27
CA ALA A 38 1.35 4.26 6.99
C ALA A 38 1.25 3.57 5.61
N ALA A 39 1.90 4.12 4.58
CA ALA A 39 1.95 3.51 3.26
C ALA A 39 2.66 2.14 3.30
N ASN A 40 3.82 2.07 3.96
CA ASN A 40 4.58 0.83 4.14
C ASN A 40 3.79 -0.23 4.93
N ALA A 41 3.07 0.17 5.98
CA ALA A 41 2.23 -0.73 6.77
C ALA A 41 1.09 -1.32 5.93
N THR A 42 0.42 -0.48 5.14
CA THR A 42 -0.65 -0.90 4.22
C THR A 42 -0.10 -1.87 3.17
N ALA A 43 1.06 -1.56 2.57
CA ALA A 43 1.71 -2.42 1.58
C ALA A 43 2.11 -3.79 2.17
N LYS A 44 2.53 -3.85 3.43
CA LYS A 44 2.76 -5.12 4.15
C LYS A 44 1.46 -5.86 4.43
N GLY A 45 0.36 -5.15 4.70
CA GLY A 45 -0.98 -5.75 4.80
C GLY A 45 -1.41 -6.43 3.51
N VAL A 46 -1.17 -5.78 2.36
CA VAL A 46 -1.40 -6.36 1.03
C VAL A 46 -0.56 -7.62 0.81
N LEU A 47 0.72 -7.62 1.20
CA LEU A 47 1.56 -8.82 1.15
C LEU A 47 0.94 -10.00 1.92
N GLY A 48 0.42 -9.73 3.12
CA GLY A 48 -0.26 -10.74 3.94
C GLY A 48 -1.52 -11.30 3.26
N ALA A 49 -2.36 -10.42 2.70
CA ALA A 49 -3.56 -10.83 1.97
C ALA A 49 -3.24 -11.68 0.74
N LEU A 50 -2.26 -11.26 -0.05
CA LEU A 50 -1.78 -11.99 -1.22
C LEU A 50 -1.22 -13.38 -0.84
N SER A 51 -0.42 -13.44 0.23
CA SER A 51 0.15 -14.70 0.71
C SER A 51 -0.94 -15.67 1.18
N SER A 52 -1.95 -15.18 1.90
CA SER A 52 -3.10 -15.99 2.32
C SER A 52 -3.92 -16.51 1.15
N ALA A 53 -4.23 -15.64 0.17
CA ALA A 53 -4.94 -16.04 -1.04
C ALA A 53 -4.16 -17.08 -1.85
N ASN A 54 -2.85 -16.90 -1.96
CA ASN A 54 -1.97 -17.86 -2.61
C ASN A 54 -1.95 -19.23 -1.91
N ALA A 55 -1.98 -19.27 -0.58
CA ALA A 55 -2.09 -20.54 0.16
C ALA A 55 -3.43 -21.26 -0.10
N ILE A 56 -4.53 -20.51 -0.19
CA ILE A 56 -5.86 -21.07 -0.52
C ILE A 56 -5.87 -21.63 -1.94
N LEU A 57 -5.36 -20.86 -2.92
CA LEU A 57 -5.27 -21.30 -4.32
C LEU A 57 -4.35 -22.51 -4.47
N PHE A 58 -3.26 -22.55 -3.72
CA PHE A 58 -2.39 -23.71 -3.66
C PHE A 58 -3.15 -24.96 -3.18
N ALA A 59 -3.88 -24.86 -2.07
CA ALA A 59 -4.70 -25.96 -1.57
C ALA A 59 -5.78 -26.41 -2.57
N GLU A 60 -6.46 -25.46 -3.23
CA GLU A 60 -7.47 -25.77 -4.24
C GLU A 60 -6.89 -26.57 -5.41
N ARG A 61 -5.71 -26.19 -5.90
CA ARG A 61 -5.07 -26.85 -7.06
C ARG A 61 -4.50 -28.23 -6.72
N ILE A 62 -4.17 -28.50 -5.45
CA ILE A 62 -3.85 -29.87 -5.01
C ILE A 62 -5.09 -30.76 -5.10
N VAL A 63 -6.26 -30.25 -4.72
CA VAL A 63 -7.52 -31.03 -4.73
C VAL A 63 -8.11 -31.15 -6.13
N ARG A 64 -7.98 -30.09 -6.95
CA ARG A 64 -8.54 -29.97 -8.30
C ARG A 64 -7.44 -29.55 -9.29
N PRO A 65 -6.53 -30.45 -9.66
CA PRO A 65 -5.45 -30.11 -10.57
C PRO A 65 -6.02 -29.76 -11.94
N THR A 66 -5.66 -28.58 -12.46
CA THR A 66 -5.95 -28.17 -13.83
C THR A 66 -4.66 -28.25 -14.64
N LEU A 67 -4.65 -29.09 -15.70
CA LEU A 67 -3.44 -29.33 -16.47
C LEU A 67 -3.01 -28.05 -17.22
N GLY A 68 -1.70 -27.75 -17.25
CA GLY A 68 -1.13 -26.78 -18.18
C GLY A 68 -1.35 -25.30 -17.85
N THR A 69 -1.87 -24.94 -16.67
CA THR A 69 -2.01 -23.55 -16.23
C THR A 69 -0.88 -23.17 -15.27
N THR A 70 -0.15 -22.10 -15.60
CA THR A 70 0.89 -21.52 -14.73
C THR A 70 0.26 -20.82 -13.54
N TYR A 71 0.87 -20.94 -12.35
CA TYR A 71 0.53 -20.12 -11.19
C TYR A 71 0.72 -18.64 -11.51
N SER A 72 -0.36 -17.86 -11.44
CA SER A 72 -0.33 -16.45 -11.81
C SER A 72 -0.95 -15.55 -10.75
N TYR A 73 -0.44 -14.32 -10.65
CA TYR A 73 -1.03 -13.28 -9.82
C TYR A 73 -2.46 -12.90 -10.22
N THR A 74 -2.87 -13.12 -11.46
CA THR A 74 -4.26 -12.84 -11.86
C THR A 74 -5.25 -13.64 -11.03
N ASP A 75 -4.92 -14.90 -10.72
CA ASP A 75 -5.74 -15.78 -9.89
C ASP A 75 -5.68 -15.36 -8.41
N ILE A 76 -4.47 -15.02 -7.93
CA ILE A 76 -4.20 -14.65 -6.53
C ILE A 76 -4.90 -13.34 -6.17
N VAL A 77 -4.75 -12.30 -6.99
CA VAL A 77 -5.37 -11.00 -6.75
C VAL A 77 -6.89 -11.10 -6.78
N GLY A 78 -7.45 -11.90 -7.69
CA GLY A 78 -8.89 -12.16 -7.76
C GLY A 78 -9.45 -12.78 -6.47
N SER A 79 -8.63 -13.59 -5.78
CA SER A 79 -9.02 -14.24 -4.52
C SER A 79 -8.71 -13.40 -3.28
N ALA A 80 -7.71 -12.51 -3.34
CA ALA A 80 -7.21 -11.75 -2.21
C ALA A 80 -8.13 -10.59 -1.77
N ASN A 81 -9.10 -10.17 -2.60
CA ASN A 81 -10.07 -9.11 -2.29
C ASN A 81 -9.41 -7.84 -1.69
N ILE A 82 -8.28 -7.43 -2.25
CA ILE A 82 -7.48 -6.32 -1.73
C ILE A 82 -8.24 -5.01 -1.93
N SER A 83 -8.35 -4.21 -0.87
CA SER A 83 -9.03 -2.91 -0.88
C SER A 83 -8.14 -1.83 -0.25
N GLY A 84 -8.41 -0.56 -0.58
CA GLY A 84 -7.66 0.59 -0.06
C GLY A 84 -6.30 0.84 -0.72
N VAL A 85 -6.03 0.23 -1.87
CA VAL A 85 -4.82 0.46 -2.68
C VAL A 85 -5.19 0.61 -4.15
N ASP A 86 -4.43 1.41 -4.89
CA ASP A 86 -4.65 1.61 -6.33
C ASP A 86 -3.85 0.56 -7.10
N ALA A 87 -4.50 -0.49 -7.60
CA ALA A 87 -3.85 -1.47 -8.47
C ALA A 87 -3.30 -0.77 -9.72
N THR A 88 -1.98 -0.80 -9.90
CA THR A 88 -1.27 -0.10 -10.98
C THR A 88 -0.90 -1.06 -12.11
N GLY A 89 -0.85 -2.36 -11.84
CA GLY A 89 -0.59 -3.39 -12.85
C GLY A 89 -0.71 -4.80 -12.29
N ILE A 90 -1.20 -5.71 -13.12
CA ILE A 90 -1.26 -7.15 -12.82
C ILE A 90 -0.66 -7.88 -14.02
N GLY A 91 0.47 -8.54 -13.80
CA GLY A 91 1.13 -9.41 -14.76
C GLY A 91 1.10 -10.86 -14.29
N THR A 92 1.66 -11.76 -15.08
CA THR A 92 1.64 -13.19 -14.76
C THR A 92 2.30 -13.47 -13.41
N ASN A 93 3.45 -12.84 -13.14
CA ASN A 93 4.27 -13.09 -11.94
C ASN A 93 4.48 -11.82 -11.11
N THR A 94 3.78 -10.73 -11.43
CA THR A 94 3.88 -9.46 -10.72
C THR A 94 2.52 -8.87 -10.43
N PHE A 95 2.39 -8.28 -9.25
CA PHE A 95 1.31 -7.36 -8.90
C PHE A 95 1.94 -6.04 -8.47
N THR A 96 1.45 -4.92 -8.96
CA THR A 96 1.87 -3.59 -8.53
C THR A 96 0.69 -2.77 -8.05
N CYS A 97 0.87 -2.09 -6.93
CA CYS A 97 -0.13 -1.16 -6.41
C CYS A 97 0.52 0.12 -5.90
N SER A 98 -0.25 1.20 -5.89
CA SER A 98 0.14 2.46 -5.29
C SER A 98 -0.53 2.65 -3.93
N VAL A 99 0.25 3.10 -2.95
CA VAL A 99 -0.24 3.52 -1.63
C VAL A 99 0.46 4.81 -1.24
N GLY A 100 -0.33 5.84 -0.90
CA GLY A 100 0.23 7.12 -0.44
C GLY A 100 1.08 7.87 -1.47
N GLY A 101 0.96 7.51 -2.76
CA GLY A 101 1.78 8.03 -3.87
C GLY A 101 3.09 7.27 -4.12
N ARG A 102 3.28 6.12 -3.45
CA ARG A 102 4.44 5.24 -3.63
C ARG A 102 4.01 3.94 -4.30
N THR A 103 4.83 3.41 -5.20
CA THR A 103 4.54 2.15 -5.90
C THR A 103 5.23 0.99 -5.21
N TYR A 104 4.46 -0.06 -4.92
CA TYR A 104 4.95 -1.32 -4.37
C TYR A 104 4.80 -2.42 -5.40
N THR A 105 5.81 -3.29 -5.49
CA THR A 105 5.82 -4.43 -6.42
C THR A 105 5.89 -5.72 -5.64
N TYR A 106 5.01 -6.65 -5.98
CA TYR A 106 4.97 -8.00 -5.42
C TYR A 106 5.28 -8.98 -6.53
N THR A 107 6.23 -9.88 -6.27
CA THR A 107 6.70 -10.88 -7.23
C THR A 107 6.39 -12.27 -6.72
N LEU A 108 5.90 -13.13 -7.60
CA LEU A 108 5.57 -14.53 -7.33
C LEU A 108 6.73 -15.35 -7.85
N SER A 109 7.25 -16.26 -7.03
CA SER A 109 8.21 -17.24 -7.53
C SER A 109 7.54 -18.10 -8.62
N THR A 110 8.11 -18.11 -9.82
CA THR A 110 7.56 -18.87 -10.95
C THR A 110 7.45 -20.34 -10.59
N GLN A 111 6.25 -20.92 -10.74
CA GLN A 111 6.06 -22.36 -10.55
C GLN A 111 5.54 -22.98 -11.84
N THR A 112 6.29 -23.95 -12.37
CA THR A 112 6.01 -24.63 -13.64
C THR A 112 5.42 -26.03 -13.49
N VAL A 113 5.09 -26.47 -12.27
CA VAL A 113 4.74 -27.88 -12.01
C VAL A 113 3.27 -28.10 -11.65
N TYR A 114 2.76 -29.13 -12.33
CA TYR A 114 1.39 -29.64 -12.48
C TYR A 114 0.66 -30.09 -11.20
N VAL A 115 1.35 -30.33 -10.10
CA VAL A 115 0.77 -30.34 -8.74
C VAL A 115 1.85 -29.73 -7.86
N PRO A 116 1.68 -28.48 -7.43
CA PRO A 116 2.74 -27.82 -6.70
C PRO A 116 2.95 -28.56 -5.37
N THR A 117 4.15 -29.06 -5.15
CA THR A 117 4.54 -29.74 -3.90
C THR A 117 4.96 -28.75 -2.82
N THR A 118 5.18 -27.49 -3.22
CA THR A 118 5.52 -26.36 -2.36
C THR A 118 4.71 -25.12 -2.78
N PRO A 119 4.20 -24.30 -1.84
CA PRO A 119 3.55 -23.05 -2.22
C PRO A 119 4.54 -22.09 -2.92
N ALA A 120 4.07 -21.35 -3.92
CA ALA A 120 4.84 -20.24 -4.46
C ALA A 120 5.02 -19.15 -3.39
N THR A 121 6.20 -18.52 -3.32
CA THR A 121 6.47 -17.45 -2.35
C THR A 121 6.15 -16.11 -2.97
N ILE A 122 5.51 -15.24 -2.19
CA ILE A 122 5.28 -13.84 -2.55
C ILE A 122 6.26 -12.95 -1.79
N THR A 123 6.98 -12.12 -2.52
CA THR A 123 7.91 -11.14 -1.95
C THR A 123 7.50 -9.75 -2.43
N GLY A 124 7.45 -8.77 -1.52
CA GLY A 124 7.23 -7.37 -1.89
C GLY A 124 8.50 -6.52 -1.85
N SER A 125 8.50 -5.43 -2.59
CA SER A 125 9.54 -4.39 -2.63
C SER A 125 8.91 -2.99 -2.74
N GLY A 126 9.67 -1.95 -2.37
CA GLY A 126 9.21 -0.54 -2.42
C GLY A 126 9.08 0.16 -1.06
N TRP A 127 9.34 -0.56 0.03
CA TRP A 127 9.58 -0.01 1.38
C TRP A 127 11.05 0.26 1.63
#